data_AF-A0A523G1X8-F1
#
_entry.id   AF-A0A523G1X8-F1
#
_cell.length_a   1.000
_cell.length_b   1.000
_cell.length_c   1.000
_cell.angle_alpha   90.00
_cell.angle_beta   90.00
_cell.angle_gamma   90.00
#
_symmetry.space_group_name_H-M   'P 1'
#
loop_
_entity.id
_entity.type
_entity.pdbx_description
1 polymer ?
#
loop_
_entity_poly.entity_id
_entity_poly.type
_entity_poly.pdbx_seq_one_letter_code
_entity_poly.pdbx_strand_id
1 'polypeptide(L)'
;MSPRQVDKAWDMYVNSGVLLENSIRSVIGDSWTRCLEEGVDPSSVQTRLMVDDAVYQTLINKNSQLLEAAKPVMEQAKNLLAESGSIMILADRDGICLHVEGDRKTVE
;
A
#
# COMPACT_ATOMS: atom_id res chain seq x y z
N MET A 1 -7.13 8.47 -18.25
CA MET A 1 -7.97 8.87 -17.10
C MET A 1 -7.15 9.81 -16.25
N SER A 2 -7.67 10.99 -15.91
CA SER A 2 -6.94 11.94 -15.06
C SER A 2 -7.21 11.65 -13.57
N PRO A 3 -6.31 12.06 -12.65
CA PRO A 3 -6.53 11.91 -11.20
C PRO A 3 -7.89 12.45 -10.76
N ARG A 4 -8.27 13.65 -11.25
CA ARG A 4 -9.57 14.28 -11.00
C ARG A 4 -10.78 13.43 -11.41
N GLN A 5 -10.66 12.54 -12.39
CA GLN A 5 -11.77 11.65 -12.76
C GLN A 5 -11.92 10.50 -11.76
N VAL A 6 -10.81 9.99 -11.25
CA VAL A 6 -10.82 8.93 -10.22
C VAL A 6 -11.37 9.49 -8.91
N ASP A 7 -10.95 10.70 -8.51
CA ASP A 7 -11.44 11.36 -7.29
C ASP A 7 -12.96 11.55 -7.33
N LYS A 8 -13.51 12.03 -8.45
CA LYS A 8 -14.96 12.19 -8.63
C LYS A 8 -15.71 10.85 -8.58
N ALA A 9 -15.16 9.81 -9.21
CA ALA A 9 -15.76 8.50 -9.17
C ALA A 9 -15.74 7.90 -7.75
N TRP A 10 -14.67 8.13 -7.01
CA TRP A 10 -14.54 7.74 -5.60
C TRP A 10 -15.56 8.47 -4.73
N ASP A 11 -15.63 9.80 -4.83
CA ASP A 11 -16.57 10.61 -4.06
C ASP A 11 -18.03 10.20 -4.31
N MET A 12 -18.40 9.96 -5.57
CA MET A 12 -19.73 9.46 -5.91
C MET A 12 -19.96 8.08 -5.29
N TYR A 13 -19.01 7.16 -5.43
CA TYR A 13 -19.15 5.79 -4.96
C TYR A 13 -19.30 5.71 -3.44
N VAL A 14 -18.45 6.40 -2.68
CA VAL A 14 -18.50 6.38 -1.21
C VAL A 14 -19.76 7.04 -0.65
N ASN A 15 -20.23 8.13 -1.27
CA ASN A 15 -21.40 8.87 -0.77
C ASN A 15 -22.75 8.30 -1.23
N SER A 16 -22.80 7.66 -2.41
CA SER A 16 -24.07 7.21 -3.03
C SER A 16 -24.16 5.70 -3.26
N GLY A 17 -23.06 4.96 -3.09
CA GLY A 17 -22.97 3.53 -3.42
C GLY A 17 -22.98 3.24 -4.92
N VAL A 18 -23.02 4.28 -5.78
CA VAL A 18 -23.12 4.13 -7.24
C VAL A 18 -21.75 4.33 -7.88
N LEU A 19 -21.28 3.27 -8.56
CA LEU A 19 -20.14 3.35 -9.46
C LEU A 19 -20.64 3.29 -10.91
N LEU A 20 -20.41 4.35 -11.67
CA LEU A 20 -20.82 4.38 -13.08
C LEU A 20 -19.93 3.44 -13.92
N GLU A 21 -20.55 2.62 -14.76
CA GLU A 21 -19.80 1.75 -15.67
C GLU A 21 -18.83 2.55 -16.54
N ASN A 22 -17.63 2.00 -16.73
CA ASN A 22 -16.53 2.62 -17.50
C ASN A 22 -16.04 3.99 -16.97
N SER A 23 -16.51 4.45 -15.80
CA SER A 23 -15.95 5.65 -15.16
C SER A 23 -14.52 5.45 -14.66
N ILE A 24 -14.20 4.23 -14.25
CA ILE A 24 -12.87 3.76 -13.84
C ILE A 24 -12.58 2.38 -14.42
N ARG A 25 -11.31 1.95 -14.31
CA ARG A 25 -10.93 0.57 -14.64
C ARG A 25 -11.62 -0.39 -13.67
N SER A 26 -12.15 -1.50 -14.20
CA SER A 26 -12.87 -2.50 -13.39
C SER A 26 -12.08 -2.95 -12.16
N VAL A 27 -10.79 -3.25 -12.31
CA VAL A 27 -9.92 -3.66 -11.19
C VAL A 27 -9.92 -2.68 -10.00
N ILE A 28 -10.09 -1.38 -10.25
CA ILE A 28 -10.18 -0.36 -9.19
C ILE A 28 -11.56 -0.40 -8.55
N GLY A 29 -12.62 -0.46 -9.35
CA GLY A 29 -14.00 -0.57 -8.85
C GLY A 29 -14.25 -1.83 -8.03
N ASP A 30 -13.73 -2.96 -8.51
CA ASP A 30 -13.78 -4.25 -7.80
C ASP A 30 -13.02 -4.15 -6.47
N SER A 31 -11.89 -3.46 -6.44
CA SER A 31 -11.11 -3.25 -5.20
C SER A 31 -11.85 -2.38 -4.20
N TRP A 32 -12.47 -1.29 -4.65
CA TRP A 32 -13.27 -0.43 -3.78
C TRP A 32 -14.47 -1.16 -3.20
N THR A 33 -15.16 -1.96 -4.03
CA THR A 33 -16.29 -2.78 -3.60
C THR A 33 -15.88 -3.74 -2.48
N ARG A 34 -14.80 -4.51 -2.69
CA ARG A 34 -14.27 -5.42 -1.65
C ARG A 34 -13.91 -4.68 -0.36
N CYS A 35 -13.26 -3.52 -0.45
CA CYS A 35 -12.91 -2.75 0.75
C CYS A 35 -14.15 -2.33 1.55
N LEU A 36 -15.21 -1.85 0.88
CA LEU A 36 -16.44 -1.45 1.57
C LEU A 36 -17.20 -2.65 2.14
N GLU A 37 -17.26 -3.77 1.42
CA GLU A 37 -17.88 -5.01 1.89
C GLU A 37 -17.18 -5.57 3.15
N GLU A 38 -15.85 -5.46 3.21
CA GLU A 38 -15.04 -5.85 4.37
C GLU A 38 -15.02 -4.78 5.50
N GLY A 39 -15.78 -3.70 5.35
CA GLY A 39 -15.94 -2.67 6.38
C GLY A 39 -14.71 -1.77 6.56
N VAL A 40 -13.88 -1.63 5.53
CA VAL A 40 -12.78 -0.64 5.52
C VAL A 40 -13.37 0.76 5.57
N ASP A 41 -12.97 1.54 6.57
CA ASP A 41 -13.39 2.92 6.77
C ASP A 41 -12.65 3.86 5.79
N PRO A 42 -13.36 4.47 4.81
CA PRO A 42 -12.77 5.37 3.82
C PRO A 42 -12.11 6.63 4.41
N SER A 43 -12.49 7.01 5.64
CA SER A 43 -11.97 8.20 6.33
C SER A 43 -10.72 7.93 7.17
N SER A 44 -10.35 6.66 7.32
CA SER A 44 -9.23 6.26 8.16
C SER A 44 -7.89 6.66 7.53
N VAL A 45 -7.07 7.34 8.32
CA VAL A 45 -5.72 7.79 7.92
C VAL A 45 -4.61 6.82 8.34
N GLN A 46 -4.96 5.71 9.01
CA GLN A 46 -3.98 4.75 9.52
C GLN A 46 -4.49 3.32 9.38
N THR A 47 -3.57 2.39 9.12
CA THR A 47 -3.87 0.95 9.18
C THR A 47 -4.27 0.53 10.60
N ARG A 48 -5.27 -0.34 10.70
CA ARG A 48 -5.66 -0.96 11.99
C ARG A 48 -4.79 -2.17 12.34
N LEU A 49 -3.97 -2.64 11.40
CA LEU A 49 -3.17 -3.85 11.53
C LEU A 49 -1.74 -3.48 11.90
N MET A 50 -1.36 -3.78 13.14
CA MET A 50 0.02 -3.81 13.60
C MET A 50 0.32 -5.25 14.05
N VAL A 51 1.44 -5.78 13.60
CA VAL A 51 1.99 -7.03 14.12
C VAL A 51 2.85 -6.74 15.34
N ASP A 52 2.76 -7.58 16.36
CA ASP A 52 3.67 -7.47 17.50
C ASP A 52 5.11 -7.82 17.10
N ASP A 53 6.08 -7.39 17.92
CA ASP A 53 7.50 -7.57 17.63
C ASP A 53 7.91 -9.05 17.50
N ALA A 54 7.29 -9.96 18.27
CA ALA A 54 7.65 -11.38 18.25
C ALA A 54 7.18 -12.05 16.95
N VAL A 55 5.97 -11.71 16.50
CA VAL A 55 5.42 -12.10 15.20
C VAL A 55 6.25 -11.49 14.09
N TYR A 56 6.62 -10.21 14.20
CA TYR A 56 7.47 -9.55 13.22
C TYR A 56 8.82 -10.24 13.04
N GLN A 57 9.51 -10.57 14.13
CA GLN A 57 10.77 -11.34 14.06
C GLN A 57 10.58 -12.71 13.42
N THR A 58 9.45 -13.37 13.69
CA THR A 58 9.09 -14.63 13.02
C THR A 58 8.92 -14.44 11.52
N LEU A 59 8.28 -13.35 11.08
CA LEU A 59 8.10 -13.02 9.66
C LEU A 59 9.44 -12.71 8.98
N ILE A 60 10.33 -11.95 9.63
CA ILE A 60 11.69 -11.69 9.13
C ILE A 60 12.45 -13.00 8.92
N ASN A 61 12.44 -13.90 9.90
CA ASN A 61 13.12 -15.19 9.78
C ASN A 61 12.54 -16.06 8.65
N LYS A 62 11.19 -16.14 8.56
CA LYS A 62 10.49 -16.89 7.51
C LYS A 62 10.79 -16.34 6.11
N ASN A 63 11.00 -15.04 5.98
CA ASN A 63 11.26 -14.36 4.71
C ASN A 63 12.75 -14.04 4.49
N SER A 64 13.67 -14.68 5.23
CA SER A 64 15.11 -14.43 5.14
C SER A 64 15.67 -14.53 3.72
N GLN A 65 15.26 -15.54 2.94
CA GLN A 65 15.68 -15.68 1.54
C GLN A 65 15.22 -14.52 0.66
N LEU A 66 13.99 -14.03 0.87
CA LEU A 66 13.45 -12.89 0.14
C LEU A 66 14.23 -11.61 0.50
N LEU A 67 14.50 -11.41 1.79
CA LEU A 67 15.26 -10.26 2.29
C LEU A 67 16.69 -10.25 1.72
N GLU A 68 17.38 -11.38 1.77
CA GLU A 68 18.74 -11.50 1.21
C GLU A 68 18.76 -11.25 -0.30
N ALA A 69 17.79 -11.80 -1.04
CA ALA A 69 17.69 -11.58 -2.49
C ALA A 69 17.35 -10.12 -2.85
N ALA A 70 16.51 -9.47 -2.04
CA ALA A 70 16.06 -8.10 -2.28
C ALA A 70 17.08 -7.04 -1.82
N LYS A 71 17.96 -7.37 -0.88
CA LYS A 71 18.94 -6.46 -0.27
C LYS A 71 19.68 -5.55 -1.27
N PRO A 72 20.33 -6.05 -2.34
CA PRO A 72 21.05 -5.17 -3.27
C PRO A 72 20.13 -4.19 -4.01
N VAL A 73 18.86 -4.54 -4.22
CA VAL A 73 17.87 -3.66 -4.87
C VAL A 73 17.38 -2.62 -3.87
N MET A 74 17.12 -3.00 -2.63
CA MET A 74 16.72 -2.06 -1.57
C MET A 74 17.83 -1.03 -1.30
N GLU A 75 19.10 -1.47 -1.23
CA GLU A 75 20.25 -0.57 -1.05
C GLU A 75 20.40 0.43 -2.22
N GLN A 76 20.13 0.01 -3.45
CA GLN A 76 20.10 0.92 -4.60
C GLN A 76 18.93 1.91 -4.51
N ALA A 77 17.74 1.42 -4.14
CA ALA A 77 16.54 2.23 -4.00
C ALA A 77 16.74 3.34 -2.95
N LYS A 78 17.42 3.04 -1.83
CA LYS A 78 17.78 4.03 -0.81
C LYS A 78 18.44 5.27 -1.39
N ASN A 79 19.45 5.08 -2.25
CA ASN A 79 20.19 6.20 -2.83
C ASN A 79 19.39 6.92 -3.92
N LEU A 80 18.62 6.17 -4.73
CA LEU A 80 17.83 6.73 -5.82
C LEU A 80 16.61 7.53 -5.33
N LEU A 81 16.03 7.10 -4.22
CA LEU A 81 14.81 7.69 -3.67
C LEU A 81 15.09 8.76 -2.62
N ALA A 82 16.33 8.93 -2.19
CA ALA A 82 16.72 10.02 -1.31
C ALA A 82 16.27 11.37 -1.88
N GLU A 83 15.56 12.16 -1.07
CA GLU A 83 15.04 13.49 -1.44
C GLU A 83 14.05 13.51 -2.62
N SER A 84 13.52 12.35 -3.03
CA SER A 84 12.56 12.24 -4.12
C SER A 84 11.09 12.40 -3.68
N GLY A 85 10.82 12.42 -2.37
CA GLY A 85 9.46 12.30 -1.83
C GLY A 85 8.79 10.96 -2.11
N SER A 86 9.55 9.91 -2.44
CA SER A 86 9.06 8.57 -2.74
C SER A 86 9.70 7.51 -1.84
N ILE A 87 9.01 6.38 -1.69
CA ILE A 87 9.45 5.24 -0.88
C ILE A 87 9.27 3.92 -1.65
N MET A 88 10.04 2.92 -1.27
CA MET A 88 9.93 1.53 -1.69
C MET A 88 9.69 0.66 -0.46
N ILE A 89 8.65 -0.16 -0.52
CA ILE A 89 8.29 -1.09 0.54
C ILE A 89 8.46 -2.51 0.00
N LEU A 90 9.21 -3.34 0.73
CA LEU A 90 9.22 -4.79 0.57
C LEU A 90 8.20 -5.38 1.55
N ALA A 91 7.22 -6.09 1.02
CA ALA A 91 6.19 -6.76 1.83
C ALA A 91 6.19 -8.27 1.57
N ASP A 92 5.69 -9.04 2.54
CA ASP A 92 5.43 -10.46 2.35
C ASP A 92 4.14 -10.72 1.55
N ARG A 93 3.78 -12.00 1.40
CA ARG A 93 2.60 -12.44 0.65
C ARG A 93 1.27 -11.92 1.20
N ASP A 94 1.23 -11.62 2.50
CA ASP A 94 0.05 -11.17 3.23
C ASP A 94 0.01 -9.64 3.32
N GLY A 95 0.98 -8.95 2.69
CA GLY A 95 1.08 -7.51 2.66
C GLY A 95 1.73 -6.91 3.90
N ILE A 96 2.37 -7.72 4.76
CA ILE A 96 3.11 -7.21 5.92
C ILE A 96 4.42 -6.59 5.45
N CYS A 97 4.64 -5.33 5.80
CA CYS A 97 5.87 -4.61 5.51
C CYS A 97 7.06 -5.26 6.23
N LEU A 98 8.08 -5.67 5.48
CA LEU A 98 9.32 -6.29 5.98
C LEU A 98 10.52 -5.33 5.94
N HIS A 99 10.55 -4.39 4.99
CA HIS A 99 11.64 -3.42 4.84
C HIS A 99 11.15 -2.19 4.07
N VAL A 100 11.62 -0.99 4.45
CA VAL A 100 11.29 0.27 3.78
C VAL A 100 12.57 1.04 3.47
N GLU A 101 12.67 1.57 2.26
CA GLU A 101 13.72 2.52 1.85
C GLU A 101 13.09 3.70 1.13
N GLY A 102 13.68 4.89 1.20
CA GLY A 102 13.13 6.07 0.54
C GLY A 102 13.55 7.39 1.15
N ASP A 103 12.86 8.45 0.76
CA ASP A 103 13.02 9.75 1.39
C ASP A 103 12.61 9.67 2.87
N ARG A 104 13.55 10.05 3.74
CA ARG A 104 13.37 10.03 5.20
C ARG A 104 12.14 10.80 5.65
N LYS A 105 11.80 11.92 4.98
CA LYS A 105 10.60 12.72 5.31
C LYS A 105 9.28 12.03 4.93
N THR A 106 9.35 10.98 4.12
CA THR A 106 8.20 10.20 3.66
C THR A 106 8.10 8.87 4.41
N VAL A 107 9.21 8.36 4.94
CA VAL A 107 9.27 7.14 5.75
C VAL A 107 9.04 7.40 7.25
N GLU A 108 9.54 8.53 7.78
CA GLU A 108 9.37 8.98 9.19
C GLU A 108 8.13 9.86 9.38
#